data_AF-A0A2E7W5H0-F1
#
_entry.id   AF-A0A2E7W5H0-F1
#
_cell.length_a   1.000
_cell.length_b   1.000
_cell.length_c   1.000
_cell.angle_alpha   90.00
_cell.angle_beta   90.00
_cell.angle_gamma   90.00
#
_symmetry.space_group_name_H-M   'P 1'
#
loop_
_entity.id
_entity.type
_entity.pdbx_description
1 polymer ?
#
loop_
_entity_poly.entity_id
_entity_poly.type
_entity_poly.pdbx_seq_one_letter_code
_entity_poly.pdbx_strand_id
1 'polypeptide(L)'
;PITYGRVLSIDVGIKNLAVCLLNGPKHIEFWTVFDIGNNTDTTRHLRSLESTLNEHPEIINPETIKTILIEKQPSFNPRMRVIGSALHMYFVMKGFRDIRQYSPKFKLQLCMGSESYDKGNRYAKNKKRAIDTMKYYLDNVEELRRWKLTFNQAKKKDDYADSFLQGMSFYKIYQKTTRTVKKPTAASLKKATSLDRSHFSWLWEQWKQEYIVAKEDNKKPSRGPMAEFVSVTSTLAEKYTMAQFLTDKLSSTPKIKERLVLLYNTIEEFVNECQEYDEEAGGGHEEQEEQESDDE
;
A
#
# COMPACT_ATOMS: atom_id res chain seq x y z
N PRO A 1 17.79 -6.87 4.46
CA PRO A 1 17.37 -5.79 3.56
C PRO A 1 15.84 -5.81 3.36
N ILE A 2 15.15 -4.73 3.70
CA ILE A 2 13.70 -4.62 3.49
C ILE A 2 13.43 -4.72 1.99
N THR A 3 12.85 -5.82 1.53
CA THR A 3 12.43 -5.99 0.13
C THR A 3 11.06 -5.38 -0.04
N TYR A 4 11.02 -4.08 -0.37
CA TYR A 4 9.77 -3.45 -0.81
C TYR A 4 9.26 -4.19 -2.06
N GLY A 5 7.99 -4.59 -2.08
CA GLY A 5 7.39 -5.14 -3.29
C GLY A 5 7.48 -4.13 -4.44
N ARG A 6 7.92 -4.56 -5.64
CA ARG A 6 8.08 -3.66 -6.78
C ARG A 6 6.72 -3.13 -7.27
N VAL A 7 6.69 -1.86 -7.64
CA VAL A 7 5.49 -1.13 -8.04
C VAL A 7 5.70 -0.51 -9.41
N LEU A 8 4.83 -0.83 -10.37
CA LEU A 8 4.76 -0.11 -11.64
C LEU A 8 3.72 1.01 -11.53
N SER A 9 4.15 2.25 -11.58
CA SER A 9 3.30 3.43 -11.55
C SER A 9 3.09 4.01 -12.94
N ILE A 10 1.83 4.12 -13.35
CA ILE A 10 1.44 4.59 -14.67
C ILE A 10 0.59 5.84 -14.53
N ASP A 11 1.11 6.96 -15.05
CA ASP A 11 0.31 8.16 -15.29
C ASP A 11 -0.22 8.11 -16.74
N VAL A 12 -1.54 8.12 -16.83
CA VAL A 12 -2.26 7.82 -18.08
C VAL A 12 -2.37 9.10 -18.88
N GLY A 13 -1.89 9.10 -20.12
CA GLY A 13 -2.17 10.15 -21.09
C GLY A 13 -2.67 9.57 -22.41
N ILE A 14 -3.31 10.41 -23.23
CA ILE A 14 -3.77 10.01 -24.56
C ILE A 14 -2.56 9.81 -25.48
N LYS A 15 -1.65 10.78 -25.53
CA LYS A 15 -0.45 10.69 -26.36
C LYS A 15 0.76 10.16 -25.60
N ASN A 16 0.92 10.64 -24.38
CA ASN A 16 2.08 10.37 -23.55
C ASN A 16 1.67 9.38 -22.46
N LEU A 17 2.26 8.19 -22.45
CA LEU A 17 2.09 7.23 -21.38
C LEU A 17 3.33 7.25 -20.48
N ALA A 18 3.20 7.79 -19.28
CA ALA A 18 4.31 7.87 -18.35
C ALA A 18 4.35 6.67 -17.43
N VAL A 19 5.51 6.04 -17.34
CA VAL A 19 5.72 4.79 -16.61
C VAL A 19 6.94 4.92 -15.72
N CYS A 20 6.79 4.56 -14.44
CA CYS A 20 7.86 4.51 -13.45
C CYS A 20 7.79 3.18 -12.69
N LEU A 21 8.79 2.32 -12.85
CA LEU A 21 8.97 1.10 -12.06
C LEU A 21 9.85 1.42 -10.85
N LEU A 22 9.31 1.17 -9.66
CA LEU A 22 10.01 1.40 -8.40
C LEU A 22 10.22 0.09 -7.64
N ASN A 23 11.33 0.01 -6.94
CA ASN A 23 11.65 -1.03 -5.97
C ASN A 23 11.90 -0.37 -4.60
N GLY A 24 10.83 0.25 -4.08
CA GLY A 24 10.87 1.10 -2.90
C GLY A 24 10.72 2.60 -3.18
N PRO A 25 10.54 3.44 -2.15
CA PRO A 25 10.12 4.84 -2.28
C PRO A 25 11.14 5.77 -2.93
N LYS A 26 12.41 5.36 -3.03
CA LYS A 26 13.53 6.18 -3.53
C LYS A 26 14.36 5.46 -4.59
N HIS A 27 13.93 4.27 -5.03
CA HIS A 27 14.68 3.47 -5.99
C HIS A 27 13.84 3.26 -7.25
N ILE A 28 14.22 3.96 -8.31
CA ILE A 28 13.64 3.83 -9.64
C ILE A 28 14.46 2.80 -10.42
N GLU A 29 13.83 1.75 -10.94
CA GLU A 29 14.45 0.76 -11.82
C GLU A 29 14.30 1.14 -13.29
N PHE A 30 13.11 1.66 -13.67
CA PHE A 30 12.78 2.08 -15.03
C PHE A 30 11.89 3.33 -15.01
N TRP A 31 12.14 4.30 -15.88
CA TRP A 31 11.36 5.55 -15.92
C TRP A 31 11.38 6.19 -17.29
N THR A 32 10.21 6.29 -17.91
CA THR A 32 10.07 6.79 -19.27
C THR A 32 8.69 7.35 -19.55
N VAL A 33 8.57 8.09 -20.65
CA VAL A 33 7.31 8.56 -21.20
C VAL A 33 7.23 8.10 -22.65
N PHE A 34 6.34 7.15 -22.93
CA PHE A 34 6.12 6.62 -24.26
C PHE A 34 5.17 7.51 -25.07
N ASP A 35 5.43 7.64 -26.37
CA ASP A 35 4.47 8.21 -27.33
C ASP A 35 3.61 7.08 -27.89
N ILE A 36 2.35 6.98 -27.44
CA ILE A 36 1.37 5.98 -27.90
C ILE A 36 0.48 6.54 -29.03
N GLY A 37 0.91 7.64 -29.65
CA GLY A 37 0.23 8.31 -30.74
C GLY A 37 -0.99 9.12 -30.30
N ASN A 38 -1.65 9.78 -31.26
CA ASN A 38 -2.90 10.50 -31.00
C ASN A 38 -3.92 10.13 -32.07
N ASN A 39 -4.41 8.88 -32.00
CA ASN A 39 -5.37 8.41 -32.98
C ASN A 39 -6.81 8.66 -32.55
N THR A 40 -7.64 9.13 -33.48
CA THR A 40 -9.08 9.32 -33.26
C THR A 40 -9.83 7.98 -33.32
N ASP A 41 -9.31 7.00 -34.06
CA ASP A 41 -9.81 5.64 -34.07
C ASP A 41 -9.34 4.89 -32.81
N THR A 42 -10.30 4.41 -32.03
CA THR A 42 -10.02 3.76 -30.74
C THR A 42 -9.23 2.47 -30.93
N THR A 43 -9.58 1.66 -31.92
CA THR A 43 -8.92 0.36 -32.15
C THR A 43 -7.45 0.54 -32.54
N ARG A 44 -7.14 1.47 -33.43
CA ARG A 44 -5.75 1.77 -33.81
C ARG A 44 -4.97 2.36 -32.63
N HIS A 45 -5.61 3.21 -31.83
CA HIS A 45 -4.95 3.78 -30.66
C HIS A 45 -4.59 2.72 -29.62
N LEU A 46 -5.51 1.78 -29.34
CA LEU A 46 -5.27 0.65 -28.44
C LEU A 46 -4.22 -0.33 -28.98
N ARG A 47 -4.16 -0.54 -30.30
CA ARG A 47 -3.07 -1.32 -30.92
C ARG A 47 -1.70 -0.64 -30.78
N SER A 48 -1.65 0.68 -30.89
CA SER A 48 -0.41 1.43 -30.64
C SER A 48 0.04 1.27 -29.18
N LEU A 49 -0.89 1.43 -28.24
CA LEU A 49 -0.63 1.21 -26.82
C LEU A 49 -0.11 -0.22 -26.55
N GLU A 50 -0.78 -1.24 -27.09
CA GLU A 50 -0.39 -2.64 -26.94
C GLU A 50 1.02 -2.91 -27.50
N SER A 51 1.32 -2.44 -28.72
CA SER A 51 2.64 -2.62 -29.35
C SER A 51 3.72 -2.01 -28.47
N THR A 52 3.53 -0.75 -28.05
CA THR A 52 4.44 -0.05 -27.16
C THR A 52 4.68 -0.84 -25.87
N LEU A 53 3.64 -1.35 -25.20
CA LEU A 53 3.84 -2.11 -23.97
C LEU A 53 4.54 -3.46 -24.18
N ASN A 54 4.30 -4.14 -25.30
CA ASN A 54 4.95 -5.41 -25.63
C ASN A 54 6.44 -5.24 -25.98
N GLU A 55 6.84 -4.06 -26.47
CA GLU A 55 8.25 -3.72 -26.75
C GLU A 55 9.09 -3.50 -25.48
N HIS A 56 8.46 -3.43 -24.30
CA HIS A 56 9.11 -3.18 -23.01
C HIS A 56 8.87 -4.32 -22.01
N PRO A 57 9.47 -5.52 -22.21
CA PRO A 57 9.30 -6.66 -21.30
C PRO A 57 9.77 -6.38 -19.86
N GLU A 58 10.67 -5.43 -19.65
CA GLU A 58 11.16 -5.00 -18.33
C GLU A 58 10.06 -4.50 -17.39
N ILE A 59 8.93 -4.02 -17.93
CA ILE A 59 7.76 -3.60 -17.15
C ILE A 59 6.62 -4.64 -17.16
N ILE A 60 6.81 -5.78 -17.83
CA ILE A 60 5.82 -6.86 -17.98
C ILE A 60 6.33 -8.14 -17.31
N ASN A 61 6.48 -8.12 -15.98
CA ASN A 61 6.88 -9.29 -15.21
C ASN A 61 6.03 -9.45 -13.93
N PRO A 62 4.98 -10.32 -13.94
CA PRO A 62 4.08 -10.51 -12.80
C PRO A 62 4.73 -11.25 -11.61
N GLU A 63 5.88 -11.89 -11.80
CA GLU A 63 6.59 -12.57 -10.70
C GLU A 63 7.31 -11.56 -9.80
N THR A 64 7.92 -10.55 -10.43
CA THR A 64 8.74 -9.54 -9.74
C THR A 64 7.98 -8.27 -9.40
N ILE A 65 7.07 -7.83 -10.27
CA ILE A 65 6.27 -6.61 -10.08
C ILE A 65 4.98 -6.99 -9.35
N LYS A 66 4.86 -6.55 -8.09
CA LYS A 66 3.77 -6.95 -7.19
C LYS A 66 2.50 -6.14 -7.41
N THR A 67 2.62 -4.84 -7.65
CA THR A 67 1.45 -3.95 -7.79
C THR A 67 1.59 -3.05 -9.01
N ILE A 68 0.52 -2.94 -9.79
CA ILE A 68 0.38 -1.96 -10.87
C ILE A 68 -0.55 -0.83 -10.39
N LEU A 69 -0.09 0.42 -10.51
CA LEU A 69 -0.89 1.61 -10.23
C LEU A 69 -1.22 2.31 -11.54
N ILE A 70 -2.51 2.48 -11.81
CA ILE A 70 -3.01 3.23 -12.96
C ILE A 70 -3.70 4.48 -12.42
N GLU A 71 -3.28 5.67 -12.85
CA GLU A 71 -3.91 6.91 -12.38
C GLU A 71 -5.41 6.93 -12.68
N LYS A 72 -6.22 7.18 -11.65
CA LYS A 72 -7.68 7.30 -11.77
C LYS A 72 -8.05 8.61 -12.46
N GLN A 73 -8.60 8.49 -13.66
CA GLN A 73 -9.03 9.63 -14.48
C GLN A 73 -10.46 10.10 -14.15
N PRO A 74 -10.74 11.42 -14.24
CA PRO A 74 -12.06 11.96 -13.94
C PRO A 74 -13.10 11.58 -15.00
N SER A 75 -14.38 11.59 -14.62
CA SER A 75 -15.49 11.16 -15.49
C SER A 75 -15.63 12.02 -16.75
N PHE A 76 -15.29 13.30 -16.68
CA PHE A 76 -15.32 14.25 -17.80
C PHE A 76 -14.18 14.06 -18.81
N ASN A 77 -13.26 13.10 -18.59
CA ASN A 77 -12.22 12.74 -19.56
C ASN A 77 -12.40 11.30 -20.09
N PRO A 78 -13.40 11.07 -20.97
CA PRO A 78 -13.76 9.72 -21.41
C PRO A 78 -12.64 8.99 -22.16
N ARG A 79 -11.85 9.71 -22.99
CA ARG A 79 -10.75 9.09 -23.75
C ARG A 79 -9.66 8.55 -22.82
N MET A 80 -9.21 9.32 -21.84
CA MET A 80 -8.19 8.82 -20.89
C MET A 80 -8.74 7.70 -19.99
N ARG A 81 -10.06 7.66 -19.70
CA ARG A 81 -10.69 6.52 -19.02
C ARG A 81 -10.68 5.24 -19.85
N VAL A 82 -10.86 5.34 -21.18
CA VAL A 82 -10.73 4.19 -22.08
C VAL A 82 -9.30 3.65 -22.04
N ILE A 83 -8.29 4.51 -22.12
CA ILE A 83 -6.88 4.09 -22.00
C ILE A 83 -6.59 3.46 -20.64
N GLY A 84 -7.04 4.07 -19.54
CA GLY A 84 -6.87 3.50 -18.19
C GLY A 84 -7.54 2.14 -18.04
N SER A 85 -8.69 1.91 -18.68
CA SER A 85 -9.39 0.62 -18.67
C SER A 85 -8.68 -0.42 -19.55
N ALA A 86 -8.17 -0.01 -20.70
CA ALA A 86 -7.40 -0.88 -21.59
C ALA A 86 -6.08 -1.32 -20.95
N LEU A 87 -5.36 -0.41 -20.28
CA LEU A 87 -4.19 -0.74 -19.47
C LEU A 87 -4.54 -1.77 -18.39
N HIS A 88 -5.63 -1.55 -17.66
CA HIS A 88 -6.06 -2.47 -16.62
C HIS A 88 -6.31 -3.87 -17.19
N MET A 89 -7.08 -3.98 -18.29
CA MET A 89 -7.34 -5.25 -18.97
C MET A 89 -6.04 -5.90 -19.47
N TYR A 90 -5.16 -5.13 -20.09
CA TYR A 90 -3.88 -5.61 -20.59
C TYR A 90 -3.04 -6.27 -19.49
N PHE A 91 -2.87 -5.60 -18.34
CA PHE A 91 -2.11 -6.19 -17.22
C PHE A 91 -2.80 -7.42 -16.61
N VAL A 92 -4.14 -7.46 -16.55
CA VAL A 92 -4.86 -8.69 -16.16
C VAL A 92 -4.50 -9.84 -17.10
N MET A 93 -4.53 -9.61 -18.42
CA MET A 93 -4.17 -10.61 -19.43
C MET A 93 -2.70 -11.05 -19.37
N LYS A 94 -1.81 -10.19 -18.85
CA LYS A 94 -0.40 -10.53 -18.60
C LYS A 94 -0.17 -11.25 -17.26
N GLY A 95 -1.24 -11.59 -16.51
CA GLY A 95 -1.16 -12.40 -15.29
C GLY A 95 -0.97 -11.62 -14.00
N PHE A 96 -1.08 -10.29 -14.03
CA PHE A 96 -1.00 -9.47 -12.82
C PHE A 96 -2.26 -9.59 -11.98
N ARG A 97 -2.07 -9.75 -10.66
CA ARG A 97 -3.17 -9.95 -9.70
C ARG A 97 -3.56 -8.69 -8.94
N ASP A 98 -2.61 -7.77 -8.71
CA ASP A 98 -2.86 -6.52 -7.99
C ASP A 98 -2.68 -5.32 -8.92
N ILE A 99 -3.81 -4.84 -9.47
CA ILE A 99 -3.88 -3.69 -10.36
C ILE A 99 -4.87 -2.69 -9.76
N ARG A 100 -4.40 -1.49 -9.42
CA ARG A 100 -5.18 -0.51 -8.68
C ARG A 100 -5.40 0.76 -9.48
N GLN A 101 -6.65 1.22 -9.50
CA GLN A 101 -6.98 2.59 -9.91
C GLN A 101 -6.60 3.54 -8.77
N TYR A 102 -5.50 4.27 -8.97
CA TYR A 102 -4.86 5.05 -7.92
C TYR A 102 -5.26 6.52 -7.96
N SER A 103 -5.62 7.08 -6.80
CA SER A 103 -6.16 8.44 -6.74
C SER A 103 -5.06 9.50 -6.84
N PRO A 104 -5.18 10.51 -7.72
CA PRO A 104 -4.17 11.56 -7.89
C PRO A 104 -3.99 12.42 -6.63
N LYS A 105 -4.94 12.40 -5.69
CA LYS A 105 -4.81 13.11 -4.40
C LYS A 105 -3.55 12.73 -3.61
N PHE A 106 -3.06 11.48 -3.73
CA PHE A 106 -1.93 11.01 -2.93
C PHE A 106 -0.59 11.56 -3.47
N LYS A 107 -0.41 11.67 -4.80
CA LYS A 107 0.76 12.38 -5.35
C LYS A 107 0.77 13.85 -4.93
N LEU A 108 -0.42 14.50 -4.91
CA LEU A 108 -0.55 15.88 -4.46
C LEU A 108 -0.22 16.09 -2.97
N GLN A 109 -0.26 15.06 -2.13
CA GLN A 109 0.13 15.17 -0.71
C GLN A 109 1.65 15.13 -0.52
N LEU A 110 2.41 14.58 -1.48
CA LEU A 110 3.87 14.61 -1.47
C LEU A 110 4.46 15.91 -2.02
N CYS A 111 3.68 16.63 -2.81
CA CYS A 111 4.13 17.85 -3.47
C CYS A 111 4.33 19.00 -2.47
N MET A 112 5.34 19.85 -2.68
CA MET A 112 5.66 21.02 -1.83
C MET A 112 4.46 21.95 -1.60
N GLY A 113 4.47 22.74 -0.51
CA GLY A 113 3.35 23.61 -0.12
C GLY A 113 2.85 24.53 -1.24
N SER A 114 1.54 24.80 -1.29
CA SER A 114 0.93 25.64 -2.33
C SER A 114 1.27 27.13 -2.21
N GLU A 115 1.79 27.55 -1.06
CA GLU A 115 2.12 28.94 -0.72
C GLU A 115 3.18 29.53 -1.66
N SER A 116 4.04 28.70 -2.26
CA SER A 116 5.06 29.15 -3.21
C SER A 116 4.54 29.37 -4.64
N TYR A 117 3.22 29.21 -4.90
CA TYR A 117 2.64 29.20 -6.25
C TYR A 117 1.41 30.12 -6.35
N ASP A 118 1.63 31.43 -6.31
CA ASP A 118 0.53 32.41 -6.30
C ASP A 118 -0.15 32.61 -7.67
N LYS A 119 0.60 32.52 -8.76
CA LYS A 119 0.10 32.84 -10.12
C LYS A 119 -0.37 31.60 -10.89
N GLY A 120 -1.47 31.74 -11.65
CA GLY A 120 -1.97 30.75 -12.59
C GLY A 120 -3.20 29.94 -12.13
N ASN A 121 -3.76 29.13 -13.04
CA ASN A 121 -4.87 28.24 -12.70
C ASN A 121 -4.39 27.00 -11.91
N ARG A 122 -5.32 26.33 -11.21
CA ARG A 122 -5.01 25.17 -10.35
C ARG A 122 -4.21 24.06 -11.06
N TYR A 123 -4.50 23.81 -12.34
CA TYR A 123 -3.82 22.80 -13.13
C TYR A 123 -2.35 23.18 -13.38
N ALA A 124 -2.09 24.40 -13.85
CA ALA A 124 -0.73 24.90 -14.06
C ALA A 124 0.09 24.93 -12.76
N LYS A 125 -0.56 25.30 -11.63
CA LYS A 125 0.06 25.24 -10.29
C LYS A 125 0.48 23.82 -9.93
N ASN A 126 -0.44 22.86 -10.02
CA ASN A 126 -0.15 21.46 -9.69
C ASN A 126 0.97 20.88 -10.57
N LYS A 127 0.95 21.20 -11.88
CA LYS A 127 1.99 20.81 -12.82
C LYS A 127 3.37 21.32 -12.40
N LYS A 128 3.49 22.61 -12.11
CA LYS A 128 4.78 23.21 -11.69
C LYS A 128 5.25 22.62 -10.36
N ARG A 129 4.32 22.46 -9.42
CA ARG A 129 4.55 21.92 -8.08
C ARG A 129 5.07 20.47 -8.13
N ALA A 130 4.52 19.62 -8.99
CA ALA A 130 5.02 18.27 -9.21
C ALA A 130 6.46 18.28 -9.76
N ILE A 131 6.73 19.11 -10.78
CA ILE A 131 8.08 19.25 -11.36
C ILE A 131 9.10 19.70 -10.32
N ASP A 132 8.79 20.73 -9.53
CA ASP A 132 9.74 21.25 -8.53
C ASP A 132 9.96 20.26 -7.39
N THR A 133 8.91 19.52 -7.00
CA THR A 133 9.02 18.45 -6.00
C THR A 133 9.94 17.34 -6.52
N MET A 134 9.81 16.96 -7.79
CA MET A 134 10.70 15.96 -8.40
C MET A 134 12.15 16.47 -8.45
N LYS A 135 12.38 17.73 -8.80
CA LYS A 135 13.73 18.33 -8.78
C LYS A 135 14.36 18.25 -7.40
N TYR A 136 13.61 18.63 -6.36
CA TYR A 136 14.06 18.50 -4.98
C TYR A 136 14.50 17.06 -4.67
N TYR A 137 13.70 16.05 -5.04
CA TYR A 137 14.10 14.66 -4.84
C TYR A 137 15.35 14.26 -5.64
N LEU A 138 15.49 14.68 -6.90
CA LEU A 138 16.68 14.40 -7.72
C LEU A 138 17.96 15.06 -7.20
N ASP A 139 17.82 16.19 -6.52
CA ASP A 139 18.95 16.95 -5.96
C ASP A 139 19.37 16.43 -4.58
N ASN A 140 18.42 15.93 -3.78
CA ASN A 140 18.63 15.60 -2.37
C ASN A 140 18.60 14.08 -2.05
N VAL A 141 18.28 13.22 -3.03
CA VAL A 141 18.27 11.76 -2.84
C VAL A 141 19.30 11.12 -3.76
N GLU A 142 20.32 10.53 -3.15
CA GLU A 142 21.47 9.93 -3.84
C GLU A 142 21.05 8.87 -4.86
N GLU A 143 20.13 7.99 -4.47
CA GLU A 143 19.64 6.87 -5.28
C GLU A 143 18.90 7.33 -6.56
N LEU A 144 18.42 8.57 -6.57
CA LEU A 144 17.72 9.17 -7.71
C LEU A 144 18.64 9.99 -8.62
N ARG A 145 19.88 10.27 -8.21
CA ARG A 145 20.80 11.16 -8.94
C ARG A 145 21.02 10.71 -10.39
N ARG A 146 21.08 9.40 -10.64
CA ARG A 146 21.25 8.84 -12.00
C ARG A 146 20.15 9.28 -12.99
N TRP A 147 18.95 9.58 -12.49
CA TRP A 147 17.81 9.99 -13.31
C TRP A 147 17.74 11.50 -13.55
N LYS A 148 18.62 12.29 -12.93
CA LYS A 148 18.63 13.75 -13.04
C LYS A 148 18.85 14.22 -14.48
N LEU A 149 19.77 13.59 -15.21
CA LEU A 149 20.02 13.93 -16.61
C LEU A 149 18.79 13.64 -17.48
N THR A 150 18.23 12.43 -17.35
CA THR A 150 17.01 12.00 -18.05
C THR A 150 15.86 12.97 -17.81
N PHE A 151 15.60 13.33 -16.55
CA PHE A 151 14.53 14.26 -16.21
C PHE A 151 14.76 15.67 -16.76
N ASN A 152 15.99 16.19 -16.67
CA ASN A 152 16.30 17.54 -17.15
C ASN A 152 16.19 17.65 -18.67
N GLN A 153 16.53 16.60 -19.40
CA GLN A 153 16.41 16.54 -20.86
C GLN A 153 14.97 16.26 -21.35
N ALA A 154 14.10 15.71 -20.50
CA ALA A 154 12.73 15.40 -20.86
C ALA A 154 11.93 16.64 -21.29
N LYS A 155 11.20 16.51 -22.41
CA LYS A 155 10.24 17.55 -22.87
C LYS A 155 9.02 17.64 -21.96
N LYS A 156 8.60 16.52 -21.39
CA LYS A 156 7.38 16.35 -20.59
C LYS A 156 7.72 16.02 -19.14
N LYS A 157 8.36 16.99 -18.47
CA LYS A 157 8.82 16.83 -17.08
C LYS A 157 7.69 16.54 -16.10
N ASP A 158 6.50 17.06 -16.38
CA ASP A 158 5.32 16.79 -15.55
C ASP A 158 4.89 15.32 -15.60
N ASP A 159 4.83 14.72 -16.79
CA ASP A 159 4.48 13.31 -16.98
C ASP A 159 5.49 12.39 -16.22
N TYR A 160 6.79 12.70 -16.30
CA TYR A 160 7.83 12.04 -15.50
C TYR A 160 7.57 12.21 -13.99
N ALA A 161 7.39 13.46 -13.53
CA ALA A 161 7.18 13.76 -12.11
C ALA A 161 5.93 13.05 -11.55
N ASP A 162 4.83 13.06 -12.30
CA ASP A 162 3.55 12.50 -11.87
C ASP A 162 3.62 10.97 -11.73
N SER A 163 4.23 10.27 -12.70
CA SER A 163 4.44 8.82 -12.63
C SER A 163 5.32 8.41 -11.44
N PHE A 164 6.40 9.15 -11.15
CA PHE A 164 7.24 8.89 -9.97
C PHE A 164 6.52 9.19 -8.65
N LEU A 165 5.95 10.40 -8.51
CA LEU A 165 5.32 10.84 -7.27
C LEU A 165 4.11 9.99 -6.92
N GLN A 166 3.37 9.50 -7.92
CA GLN A 166 2.32 8.50 -7.72
C GLN A 166 2.88 7.23 -7.07
N GLY A 167 3.92 6.63 -7.64
CA GLY A 167 4.53 5.42 -7.11
C GLY A 167 5.13 5.60 -5.71
N MET A 168 5.85 6.71 -5.49
CA MET A 168 6.38 7.07 -4.18
C MET A 168 5.28 7.25 -3.13
N SER A 169 4.15 7.86 -3.51
CA SER A 169 3.01 8.06 -2.61
C SER A 169 2.33 6.76 -2.21
N PHE A 170 2.43 5.71 -3.04
CA PHE A 170 1.92 4.39 -2.68
C PHE A 170 2.67 3.80 -1.48
N TYR A 171 4.00 3.84 -1.53
CA TYR A 171 4.85 3.40 -0.40
C TYR A 171 4.67 4.28 0.84
N LYS A 172 4.70 5.61 0.67
CA LYS A 172 4.75 6.54 1.82
C LYS A 172 3.40 6.78 2.49
N ILE A 173 2.33 6.86 1.71
CA ILE A 173 1.03 7.37 2.17
C ILE A 173 -0.02 6.28 2.11
N TYR A 174 -0.17 5.65 0.95
CA TYR A 174 -1.28 4.74 0.72
C TYR A 174 -1.15 3.49 1.59
N GLN A 175 0.03 2.85 1.62
CA GLN A 175 0.26 1.72 2.53
C GLN A 175 0.00 2.10 3.99
N LYS A 176 0.41 3.30 4.45
CA LYS A 176 0.08 3.78 5.81
C LYS A 176 -1.43 3.97 6.02
N THR A 177 -2.12 4.54 5.04
CA THR A 177 -3.56 4.81 5.10
C THR A 177 -4.40 3.53 5.03
N THR A 178 -3.92 2.50 4.31
CA THR A 178 -4.55 1.17 4.30
C THR A 178 -4.13 0.32 5.49
N ARG A 179 -2.96 0.58 6.10
CA ARG A 179 -2.54 0.03 7.40
C ARG A 179 -3.40 0.56 8.55
N THR A 180 -3.84 1.82 8.50
CA THR A 180 -4.86 2.31 9.43
C THR A 180 -6.19 1.64 9.11
N VAL A 181 -6.46 0.50 9.75
CA VAL A 181 -7.74 -0.18 9.57
C VAL A 181 -8.84 0.77 10.01
N LYS A 182 -9.72 1.16 9.09
CA LYS A 182 -10.80 2.08 9.41
C LYS A 182 -11.68 1.46 10.48
N LYS A 183 -11.86 2.17 11.59
CA LYS A 183 -12.75 1.75 12.67
C LYS A 183 -14.13 1.39 12.11
N PRO A 184 -14.57 0.14 12.25
CA PRO A 184 -15.90 -0.26 11.85
C PRO A 184 -16.97 0.52 12.63
N THR A 185 -18.14 0.70 12.02
CA THR A 185 -19.28 1.29 12.73
C THR A 185 -19.71 0.39 13.89
N ALA A 186 -20.27 0.98 14.96
CA ALA A 186 -20.82 0.19 16.06
C ALA A 186 -21.92 -0.79 15.61
N ALA A 187 -22.68 -0.43 14.56
CA ALA A 187 -23.69 -1.30 13.96
C ALA A 187 -23.09 -2.53 13.28
N SER A 188 -21.98 -2.39 12.54
CA SER A 188 -21.30 -3.51 11.88
C SER A 188 -20.68 -4.50 12.86
N LEU A 189 -20.20 -4.03 14.03
CA LEU A 189 -19.60 -4.91 15.05
C LEU A 189 -20.63 -5.74 15.83
N LYS A 190 -21.90 -5.29 15.87
CA LYS A 190 -22.98 -6.02 16.57
C LYS A 190 -23.52 -7.22 15.79
N LYS A 191 -23.38 -7.22 14.45
CA LYS A 191 -23.93 -8.25 13.57
C LYS A 191 -22.80 -9.13 13.03
N ALA A 192 -22.62 -10.32 13.62
CA ALA A 192 -21.55 -11.24 13.21
C ALA A 192 -21.53 -11.52 11.70
N THR A 193 -22.69 -11.65 11.06
CA THR A 193 -22.77 -11.92 9.61
C THR A 193 -22.23 -10.80 8.72
N SER A 194 -22.14 -9.56 9.21
CA SER A 194 -21.58 -8.43 8.45
C SER A 194 -20.06 -8.27 8.60
N LEU A 195 -19.42 -9.05 9.47
CA LEU A 195 -17.97 -8.98 9.65
C LEU A 195 -17.26 -9.64 8.46
N ASP A 196 -16.23 -9.00 7.94
CA ASP A 196 -15.34 -9.50 6.89
C ASP A 196 -13.88 -9.43 7.35
N ARG A 197 -12.94 -9.79 6.48
CA ARG A 197 -11.50 -9.80 6.79
C ARG A 197 -10.98 -8.42 7.24
N SER A 198 -11.51 -7.32 6.72
CA SER A 198 -11.11 -5.97 7.15
C SER A 198 -11.62 -5.66 8.56
N HIS A 199 -12.79 -6.16 8.95
CA HIS A 199 -13.28 -6.02 10.33
C HIS A 199 -12.41 -6.81 11.31
N PHE A 200 -12.03 -8.04 10.95
CA PHE A 200 -11.16 -8.87 11.81
C PHE A 200 -9.74 -8.34 11.91
N SER A 201 -9.21 -7.75 10.83
CA SER A 201 -7.94 -7.00 10.87
C SER A 201 -8.01 -5.79 11.81
N TRP A 202 -9.14 -5.07 11.89
CA TRP A 202 -9.30 -4.00 12.89
C TRP A 202 -9.36 -4.55 14.31
N LEU A 203 -10.11 -5.64 14.51
CA LEU A 203 -10.26 -6.30 15.80
C LEU A 203 -8.93 -6.87 16.29
N TRP A 204 -8.09 -7.41 15.39
CA TRP A 204 -6.74 -7.87 15.68
C TRP A 204 -5.92 -6.80 16.39
N GLU A 205 -5.87 -5.58 15.85
CA GLU A 205 -5.13 -4.47 16.46
C GLU A 205 -5.59 -4.19 17.90
N GLN A 206 -6.90 -4.21 18.15
CA GLN A 206 -7.44 -3.98 19.48
C GLN A 206 -7.10 -5.15 20.43
N TRP A 207 -7.28 -6.38 19.95
CA TRP A 207 -7.04 -7.58 20.73
C TRP A 207 -5.56 -7.78 21.05
N LYS A 208 -4.67 -7.37 20.15
CA LYS A 208 -3.22 -7.39 20.35
C LYS A 208 -2.81 -6.47 21.50
N GLN A 209 -3.34 -5.25 21.54
CA GLN A 209 -3.10 -4.33 22.66
C GLN A 209 -3.66 -4.88 23.97
N GLU A 210 -4.88 -5.42 23.96
CA GLU A 210 -5.45 -6.04 25.16
C GLU A 210 -4.66 -7.27 25.63
N TYR A 211 -4.13 -8.07 24.71
CA TYR A 211 -3.27 -9.22 25.04
C TYR A 211 -1.94 -8.77 25.67
N ILE A 212 -1.30 -7.72 25.13
CA ILE A 212 -0.07 -7.15 25.70
C ILE A 212 -0.33 -6.71 27.16
N VAL A 213 -1.39 -5.94 27.38
CA VAL A 213 -1.79 -5.48 28.74
C VAL A 213 -2.09 -6.67 29.66
N ALA A 214 -2.83 -7.68 29.19
CA ALA A 214 -3.15 -8.86 30.00
C ALA A 214 -1.91 -9.69 30.37
N LYS A 215 -0.92 -9.74 29.46
CA LYS A 215 0.36 -10.42 29.66
C LYS A 215 1.24 -9.69 30.67
N GLU A 216 1.28 -8.37 30.63
CA GLU A 216 1.98 -7.53 31.62
C GLU A 216 1.36 -7.66 33.02
N ASP A 217 0.04 -7.72 33.10
CA ASP A 217 -0.71 -7.85 34.35
C ASP A 217 -0.74 -9.30 34.92
N ASN A 218 -0.21 -10.30 34.21
CA ASN A 218 -0.37 -11.73 34.53
C ASN A 218 -1.84 -12.17 34.75
N LYS A 219 -2.82 -11.47 34.16
CA LYS A 219 -4.25 -11.75 34.34
C LYS A 219 -4.77 -12.60 33.18
N LYS A 220 -5.37 -13.75 33.50
CA LYS A 220 -6.21 -14.50 32.54
C LYS A 220 -7.59 -13.82 32.46
N PRO A 221 -8.15 -13.58 31.26
CA PRO A 221 -9.51 -13.04 31.14
C PRO A 221 -10.53 -13.98 31.79
N SER A 222 -11.57 -13.39 32.42
CA SER A 222 -12.57 -14.13 33.19
C SER A 222 -13.35 -15.14 32.33
N ARG A 223 -13.25 -16.43 32.65
CA ARG A 223 -13.98 -17.51 31.98
C ARG A 223 -15.41 -17.64 32.54
N GLY A 224 -16.30 -16.72 32.15
CA GLY A 224 -17.73 -16.83 32.47
C GLY A 224 -18.05 -16.91 33.98
N PRO A 225 -19.33 -17.11 34.34
CA PRO A 225 -19.80 -17.00 35.72
C PRO A 225 -19.41 -18.18 36.65
N MET A 226 -18.62 -19.16 36.20
CA MET A 226 -18.35 -20.40 36.95
C MET A 226 -16.87 -20.64 37.30
N ALA A 227 -16.05 -19.59 37.31
CA ALA A 227 -14.58 -19.70 37.41
C ALA A 227 -13.99 -19.39 38.80
N GLU A 228 -14.73 -19.59 39.90
CA GLU A 228 -14.16 -19.51 41.26
C GLU A 228 -13.48 -20.81 41.73
N PHE A 229 -13.49 -21.88 40.92
CA PHE A 229 -13.11 -23.22 41.39
C PHE A 229 -12.04 -23.93 40.57
N VAL A 230 -10.95 -23.26 40.18
CA VAL A 230 -9.68 -23.97 39.91
C VAL A 230 -8.50 -23.06 40.27
N SER A 231 -8.04 -23.17 41.51
CA SER A 231 -6.72 -22.69 41.88
C SER A 231 -5.74 -23.87 41.92
N VAL A 232 -4.53 -23.58 41.43
CA VAL A 232 -3.27 -24.30 41.65
C VAL A 232 -3.11 -25.66 40.94
N THR A 233 -2.26 -25.69 39.92
CA THR A 233 -0.97 -26.43 39.93
C THR A 233 -0.23 -26.32 38.59
N SER A 234 1.10 -26.47 38.67
CA SER A 234 2.07 -26.80 37.62
C SER A 234 2.88 -25.65 36.98
N THR A 235 4.05 -25.45 37.60
CA THR A 235 5.40 -25.41 36.99
C THR A 235 5.52 -25.55 35.47
N LEU A 236 6.45 -24.74 34.92
CA LEU A 236 6.66 -24.42 33.50
C LEU A 236 5.46 -23.69 32.90
N ALA A 237 5.35 -22.39 33.21
CA ALA A 237 4.32 -21.53 32.65
C ALA A 237 4.46 -21.50 31.12
N GLU A 238 3.71 -22.38 30.44
CA GLU A 238 3.48 -22.30 29.01
C GLU A 238 3.08 -20.87 28.70
N LYS A 239 3.85 -20.20 27.84
CA LYS A 239 3.59 -18.81 27.43
C LYS A 239 2.15 -18.74 26.95
N TYR A 240 1.27 -18.07 27.70
CA TYR A 240 -0.13 -17.90 27.33
C TYR A 240 -0.20 -17.23 25.95
N THR A 241 -0.61 -17.99 24.93
CA THR A 241 -0.46 -17.55 23.54
C THR A 241 -1.60 -16.64 23.12
N MET A 242 -1.40 -15.88 22.04
CA MET A 242 -2.44 -15.04 21.46
C MET A 242 -3.66 -15.85 21.02
N ALA A 243 -3.47 -17.06 20.48
CA ALA A 243 -4.56 -17.96 20.11
C ALA A 243 -5.39 -18.41 21.33
N GLN A 244 -4.73 -18.69 22.46
CA GLN A 244 -5.42 -19.02 23.72
C GLN A 244 -6.20 -17.82 24.26
N PHE A 245 -5.61 -16.62 24.22
CA PHE A 245 -6.28 -15.37 24.59
C PHE A 245 -7.55 -15.12 23.76
N LEU A 246 -7.46 -15.23 22.43
CA LEU A 246 -8.61 -15.05 21.56
C LEU A 246 -9.67 -16.13 21.76
N THR A 247 -9.26 -17.38 21.99
CA THR A 247 -10.18 -18.48 22.30
C THR A 247 -11.00 -18.19 23.56
N ASP A 248 -10.34 -17.74 24.63
CA ASP A 248 -10.99 -17.38 25.89
C ASP A 248 -11.90 -16.15 25.71
N LYS A 249 -11.42 -15.11 25.01
CA LYS A 249 -12.18 -13.89 24.76
C LYS A 249 -13.47 -14.15 23.96
N LEU A 250 -13.36 -14.95 22.91
CA LEU A 250 -14.47 -15.27 22.02
C LEU A 250 -15.44 -16.31 22.60
N SER A 251 -15.13 -16.92 23.75
CA SER A 251 -16.06 -17.82 24.47
C SER A 251 -17.38 -17.12 24.84
N SER A 252 -17.31 -15.82 25.15
CA SER A 252 -18.46 -14.98 25.46
C SER A 252 -19.25 -14.52 24.22
N THR A 253 -18.72 -14.72 23.02
CA THR A 253 -19.28 -14.22 21.75
C THR A 253 -19.25 -15.29 20.63
N PRO A 254 -20.01 -16.40 20.78
CA PRO A 254 -19.91 -17.57 19.90
C PRO A 254 -20.18 -17.27 18.42
N LYS A 255 -21.11 -16.34 18.11
CA LYS A 255 -21.40 -15.95 16.73
C LYS A 255 -20.23 -15.25 16.03
N ILE A 256 -19.43 -14.48 16.77
CA ILE A 256 -18.23 -13.82 16.22
C ILE A 256 -17.14 -14.88 16.00
N LYS A 257 -17.00 -15.83 16.93
CA LYS A 257 -16.11 -16.99 16.78
C LYS A 257 -16.43 -17.80 15.52
N GLU A 258 -17.69 -18.17 15.31
CA GLU A 258 -18.15 -18.88 14.12
C GLU A 258 -17.82 -18.12 12.84
N ARG A 259 -18.01 -16.79 12.83
CA ARG A 259 -17.69 -15.97 11.66
C ARG A 259 -16.20 -15.90 11.38
N LEU A 260 -15.36 -15.79 12.41
CA LEU A 260 -13.91 -15.81 12.27
C LEU A 260 -13.45 -17.14 11.67
N VAL A 261 -13.91 -18.25 12.24
CA VAL A 261 -13.64 -19.61 11.77
C VAL A 261 -14.10 -19.81 10.32
N LEU A 262 -15.23 -19.24 9.92
CA LEU A 262 -15.67 -19.29 8.52
C LEU A 262 -14.72 -18.57 7.56
N LEU A 263 -14.06 -17.49 7.99
CA LEU A 263 -13.18 -16.68 7.14
C LEU A 263 -11.73 -17.18 7.12
N TYR A 264 -11.27 -17.79 8.21
CA TYR A 264 -9.87 -18.14 8.46
C TYR A 264 -9.66 -19.63 8.82
N ASN A 265 -10.69 -20.46 8.73
CA ASN A 265 -10.77 -21.87 9.15
C ASN A 265 -10.55 -22.14 10.65
N THR A 266 -9.55 -21.54 11.30
CA THR A 266 -9.25 -21.71 12.73
C THR A 266 -8.84 -20.37 13.37
N ILE A 267 -8.82 -20.32 14.71
CA ILE A 267 -8.31 -19.14 15.43
C ILE A 267 -6.78 -19.07 15.27
N GLU A 268 -6.11 -20.22 15.28
CA GLU A 268 -4.68 -20.36 15.06
C GLU A 268 -4.28 -19.84 13.68
N GLU A 269 -4.99 -20.21 12.60
CA GLU A 269 -4.72 -19.69 11.25
C GLU A 269 -4.94 -18.18 11.16
N PHE A 270 -5.98 -17.65 11.81
CA PHE A 270 -6.17 -16.19 11.90
C PHE A 270 -5.01 -15.48 12.59
N VAL A 271 -4.53 -16.02 13.72
CA VAL A 271 -3.41 -15.46 14.47
C VAL A 271 -2.13 -15.51 13.64
N ASN A 272 -1.83 -16.64 13.00
CA ASN A 272 -0.65 -16.80 12.16
C ASN A 272 -0.69 -15.83 10.97
N GLU A 273 -1.82 -15.72 10.25
CA GLU A 273 -1.97 -14.80 9.12
C GLU A 273 -1.75 -13.34 9.56
N CYS A 274 -2.24 -12.96 10.74
CA CYS A 274 -2.05 -11.61 11.26
C CYS A 274 -0.62 -11.36 11.77
N GLN A 275 0.04 -12.36 12.36
CA GLN A 275 1.41 -12.25 12.85
C GLN A 275 2.42 -12.19 11.71
N GLU A 276 2.27 -13.02 10.67
CA GLU A 276 3.09 -12.94 9.46
C GLU A 276 2.98 -11.55 8.82
N TYR A 277 1.75 -11.01 8.76
CA TYR A 277 1.51 -9.66 8.26
C TYR A 277 2.13 -8.56 9.14
N ASP A 278 2.13 -8.74 10.46
CA ASP A 278 2.75 -7.82 11.42
C ASP A 278 4.27 -7.86 11.38
N GLU A 279 4.88 -9.03 11.19
CA GLU A 279 6.33 -9.20 11.08
C GLU A 279 6.86 -8.59 9.76
N GLU A 280 6.14 -8.79 8.66
CA GLU A 280 6.39 -8.08 7.39
C GLU A 280 6.23 -6.55 7.54
N ALA A 281 5.41 -6.10 8.47
CA ALA A 281 5.19 -4.68 8.75
C ALA A 281 6.17 -4.07 9.77
N GLY A 282 6.68 -4.89 10.70
CA GLY A 282 7.48 -4.51 11.88
C GLY A 282 8.99 -4.55 11.67
N GLY A 283 9.50 -5.25 10.65
CA GLY A 283 10.94 -5.26 10.28
C GLY A 283 11.52 -3.92 9.78
N GLY A 284 10.90 -2.79 10.14
CA GLY A 284 11.34 -1.42 9.86
C GLY A 284 11.59 -0.57 11.10
N HIS A 285 11.56 -1.15 12.30
CA HIS A 285 11.97 -0.50 13.56
C HIS A 285 12.67 -1.55 14.44
N GLU A 286 13.78 -1.16 15.09
CA GLU A 286 14.84 -1.97 15.74
C GLU A 286 15.93 -2.36 14.72
N GLU A 287 17.18 -1.87 14.74
CA GLU A 287 18.07 -1.39 15.81
C GLU A 287 18.95 -0.23 15.29
N GLN A 288 19.02 0.87 16.03
CA GLN A 288 20.20 1.74 16.12
C GLN A 288 20.30 2.18 17.59
N GLU A 289 20.68 1.25 18.45
CA GLU A 289 21.42 1.58 19.67
C GLU A 289 22.91 1.48 19.30
N GLU A 290 23.51 2.60 18.90
CA GLU A 290 24.95 2.82 19.06
C GLU A 290 25.08 3.68 20.32
N GLN A 291 25.48 3.08 21.45
CA GLN A 291 26.87 3.08 21.92
C GLN A 291 27.45 4.50 21.95
N GLU A 292 27.03 5.30 22.93
CA GLU A 292 27.94 6.27 23.53
C GLU A 292 28.93 5.46 24.39
N SER A 293 30.07 5.15 23.80
CA SER A 293 31.28 4.80 24.55
C SER A 293 31.90 6.09 25.05
N ASP A 294 31.92 6.23 26.37
CA ASP A 294 32.97 6.93 27.10
C ASP A 294 34.34 6.51 26.55
N ASP A 295 35.19 7.49 26.25
CA ASP A 295 36.55 7.65 26.82
C ASP A 295 37.51 8.43 25.89
N GLU A 296 38.15 9.41 26.54
CA GLU A 296 39.41 10.15 26.25
C GLU A 296 39.46 11.22 25.13
#